data_AF-A0A7S2KZF1-F1
#
_entry.id   AF-A0A7S2KZF1-F1
#
_cell.length_a   1.000
_cell.length_b   1.000
_cell.length_c   1.000
_cell.angle_alpha   90.00
_cell.angle_beta   90.00
_cell.angle_gamma   90.00
#
_symmetry.space_group_name_H-M   'P 1'
#
loop_
_entity.id
_entity.type
_entity.pdbx_description
1 polymer ?
#
loop_
_entity_poly.entity_id
_entity_poly.type
_entity_poly.pdbx_seq_one_letter_code
_entity_poly.pdbx_strand_id
1 'polypeptide(L)'
;LAQVERQARALVTQCCAQPAAAALAGYSEAAQWTRASQGAEATGLLAGGLSPLPSITAVGEHLFALMPQLEQERREGGQEQVHWLPDILDAVVDTAIQKVVQIRQLTQAGAQQLIADLEYLHKVTDAIGREAAQGSPVAGAGGGVAGAGPGTENMAAARLAEVLAALTFLASQ
;
A
#
# COMPACT_ATOMS: atom_id res chain seq x y z
N LEU A 1 8.38 -27.72 12.68
CA LEU A 1 7.12 -27.23 12.07
C LEU A 1 7.09 -25.69 12.12
N ALA A 2 7.01 -25.07 13.29
CA ALA A 2 7.01 -23.60 13.45
C ALA A 2 8.16 -22.80 12.77
N GLN A 3 9.36 -23.37 12.60
CA GLN A 3 10.43 -22.71 11.84
C GLN A 3 10.19 -22.74 10.33
N VAL A 4 9.71 -23.87 9.81
CA VAL A 4 9.44 -24.08 8.38
C VAL A 4 8.25 -23.22 7.96
N GLU A 5 7.21 -23.14 8.79
CA GLU A 5 6.07 -22.25 8.58
C GLU A 5 6.49 -20.77 8.52
N ARG A 6 7.35 -20.31 9.44
CA ARG A 6 7.89 -18.94 9.39
C ARG A 6 8.72 -18.68 8.14
N GLN A 7 9.51 -19.65 7.71
CA GLN A 7 10.30 -19.52 6.48
C GLN A 7 9.41 -19.47 5.24
N ALA A 8 8.40 -20.33 5.16
CA ALA A 8 7.40 -20.29 4.09
C ALA A 8 6.65 -18.94 4.08
N ARG A 9 6.27 -18.43 5.27
CA ARG A 9 5.70 -17.09 5.45
C ARG A 9 6.54 -16.01 4.83
N ALA A 10 7.80 -15.91 5.24
CA ALA A 10 8.73 -14.92 4.72
C ALA A 10 8.92 -15.05 3.20
N LEU A 11 8.99 -16.28 2.68
CA LEU A 11 9.25 -16.53 1.27
C LEU A 11 8.05 -16.15 0.39
N VAL A 12 6.82 -16.47 0.81
CA VAL A 12 5.61 -16.01 0.11
C VAL A 12 5.50 -14.49 0.16
N THR A 13 5.68 -13.87 1.34
CA THR A 13 5.67 -12.40 1.46
C THR A 13 6.68 -11.77 0.52
N GLN A 14 7.90 -12.31 0.45
CA GLN A 14 8.94 -11.82 -0.46
C GLN A 14 8.54 -11.98 -1.94
N CYS A 15 8.03 -13.15 -2.34
CA CYS A 15 7.58 -13.39 -3.71
C CYS A 15 6.44 -12.44 -4.11
N CYS A 16 5.49 -12.20 -3.21
CA CYS A 16 4.38 -11.29 -3.44
C CYS A 16 4.80 -9.82 -3.46
N ALA A 17 5.82 -9.42 -2.68
CA ALA A 17 6.31 -8.04 -2.66
C ALA A 17 7.29 -7.73 -3.80
N GLN A 18 7.94 -8.74 -4.40
CA GLN A 18 8.97 -8.56 -5.42
C GLN A 18 8.50 -7.74 -6.64
N PRO A 19 7.30 -7.95 -7.22
CA PRO A 19 6.86 -7.14 -8.37
C PRO A 19 6.69 -5.66 -8.03
N ALA A 20 6.21 -5.35 -6.81
CA ALA A 20 6.15 -3.97 -6.32
C ALA A 20 7.56 -3.36 -6.18
N ALA A 21 8.52 -4.13 -5.64
CA ALA A 21 9.91 -3.69 -5.56
C ALA A 21 10.52 -3.43 -6.94
N ALA A 22 10.20 -4.25 -7.94
CA ALA A 22 10.64 -4.07 -9.31
C ALA A 22 10.03 -2.81 -9.95
N ALA A 23 8.73 -2.57 -9.75
CA ALA A 23 8.04 -1.36 -10.22
C ALA A 23 8.64 -0.08 -9.63
N LEU A 24 9.13 -0.15 -8.38
CA LEU A 24 9.73 0.97 -7.66
C LEU A 24 11.25 1.09 -7.82
N ALA A 25 11.89 0.29 -8.68
CA ALA A 25 13.34 0.21 -8.78
C ALA A 25 14.02 1.58 -8.97
N GLY A 26 13.47 2.42 -9.86
CA GLY A 26 13.94 3.78 -10.16
C GLY A 26 13.06 4.89 -9.56
N TYR A 27 12.24 4.58 -8.54
CA TYR A 27 11.32 5.56 -7.97
C TYR A 27 12.07 6.71 -7.33
N SER A 28 13.11 6.45 -6.52
CA SER A 28 13.92 7.46 -5.82
C SER A 28 14.67 8.43 -6.74
N GLU A 29 14.92 8.03 -7.98
CA GLU A 29 15.66 8.78 -8.99
C GLU A 29 14.75 9.49 -10.00
N ALA A 30 13.43 9.41 -9.82
CA ALA A 30 12.47 9.97 -10.76
C ALA A 30 12.66 11.49 -10.93
N ALA A 31 12.62 11.97 -12.18
CA ALA A 31 12.87 13.38 -12.51
C ALA A 31 11.86 14.33 -11.86
N GLN A 32 10.71 13.81 -11.43
CA GLN A 32 9.63 14.56 -10.79
C GLN A 32 10.04 15.13 -9.43
N TRP A 33 11.03 14.56 -8.75
CA TRP A 33 11.48 15.06 -7.44
C TRP A 33 12.26 16.37 -7.53
N THR A 34 12.99 16.55 -8.64
CA THR A 34 13.89 17.69 -8.85
C THR A 34 13.41 18.65 -9.93
N ARG A 35 12.35 18.30 -10.67
CA ARG A 35 11.77 19.18 -11.68
C ARG A 35 11.32 20.48 -10.99
N ALA A 36 11.92 21.59 -11.41
CA ALA A 36 11.45 22.91 -11.04
C ALA A 36 10.00 23.08 -11.55
N SER A 37 9.17 23.78 -10.78
CA SER A 37 7.84 24.19 -11.21
C SER A 37 8.01 25.17 -12.38
N GLN A 38 8.20 24.65 -13.59
CA GLN A 38 8.12 25.46 -14.80
C GLN A 38 6.65 25.80 -14.95
N GLY A 39 6.36 27.10 -14.82
CA GLY A 39 5.03 27.63 -14.59
C GLY A 39 3.94 26.92 -15.40
N ALA A 40 3.00 26.31 -14.67
CA ALA A 40 1.60 26.12 -15.04
C ALA A 40 1.24 25.71 -16.49
N GLU A 41 2.10 25.02 -17.23
CA GLU A 41 1.73 24.38 -18.50
C GLU A 41 1.37 22.91 -18.23
N ALA A 42 0.13 22.79 -17.75
CA ALA A 42 -0.82 21.70 -17.94
C ALA A 42 -0.40 20.53 -18.87
N THR A 43 0.16 19.46 -18.29
CA THR A 43 0.04 18.13 -18.93
C THR A 43 -0.32 17.02 -17.94
N GLY A 44 -0.88 17.38 -16.78
CA GLY A 44 -1.31 16.40 -15.77
C GLY A 44 -2.26 16.92 -14.69
N LEU A 45 -2.54 18.23 -14.67
CA LEU A 45 -3.65 18.79 -13.90
C LEU A 45 -4.96 18.45 -14.64
N LEU A 46 -5.44 17.22 -14.46
CA LEU A 46 -6.87 16.99 -14.55
C LEU A 46 -7.53 17.93 -13.54
N ALA A 47 -8.77 18.35 -13.79
CA ALA A 47 -9.51 19.32 -12.99
C ALA A 47 -9.71 18.96 -11.48
N GLY A 48 -9.01 17.93 -10.96
CA GLY A 48 -9.05 17.43 -9.59
C GLY A 48 -7.71 17.02 -8.95
N GLY A 49 -6.53 17.40 -9.48
CA GLY A 49 -5.24 17.20 -8.79
C GLY A 49 -4.14 16.51 -9.61
N LEU A 50 -3.02 16.16 -8.94
CA LEU A 50 -1.90 15.41 -9.53
C LEU A 50 -2.24 13.92 -9.65
N SER A 51 -1.90 13.30 -10.78
CA SER A 51 -1.98 11.84 -10.94
C SER A 51 -0.78 11.17 -10.27
N PRO A 52 -0.95 10.03 -9.58
CA PRO A 52 0.17 9.24 -9.10
C PRO A 52 1.09 8.79 -10.25
N LEU A 53 2.36 8.58 -9.96
CA LEU A 53 3.34 8.11 -10.94
C LEU A 53 3.01 6.69 -11.44
N PRO A 54 3.37 6.36 -12.69
CA PRO A 54 3.13 5.02 -13.25
C PRO A 54 3.73 3.87 -12.43
N SER A 55 4.88 4.09 -11.79
CA SER A 55 5.51 3.12 -10.90
C SER A 55 4.67 2.84 -9.65
N ILE A 56 3.95 3.85 -9.16
CA ILE A 56 3.06 3.75 -7.99
C ILE A 56 1.73 3.10 -8.37
N THR A 57 1.15 3.45 -9.53
CA THR A 57 -0.06 2.79 -10.02
C THR A 57 0.19 1.31 -10.31
N ALA A 58 1.37 0.96 -10.85
CA ALA A 58 1.76 -0.44 -11.07
C ALA A 58 1.83 -1.24 -9.76
N VAL A 59 2.25 -0.63 -8.64
CA VAL A 59 2.18 -1.27 -7.32
C VAL A 59 0.74 -1.54 -6.91
N GLY A 60 -0.15 -0.56 -7.10
CA GLY A 60 -1.57 -0.72 -6.76
C GLY A 60 -2.25 -1.81 -7.60
N GLU A 61 -2.01 -1.82 -8.90
CA GLU A 61 -2.51 -2.84 -9.83
C GLU A 61 -2.02 -4.24 -9.44
N HIS A 62 -0.74 -4.37 -9.07
CA HIS A 62 -0.19 -5.63 -8.58
C HIS A 62 -0.89 -6.10 -7.30
N LEU A 63 -1.10 -5.21 -6.33
CA LEU A 63 -1.82 -5.55 -5.09
C LEU A 63 -3.25 -6.03 -5.37
N PHE A 64 -3.99 -5.39 -6.28
CA PHE A 64 -5.31 -5.84 -6.69
C PHE A 64 -5.27 -7.19 -7.42
N ALA A 65 -4.26 -7.43 -8.26
CA ALA A 65 -4.10 -8.70 -8.98
C ALA A 65 -3.79 -9.88 -8.06
N LEU A 66 -3.20 -9.64 -6.89
CA LEU A 66 -2.96 -10.67 -5.87
C LEU A 66 -4.24 -11.13 -5.14
N MET A 67 -5.26 -10.27 -5.06
CA MET A 67 -6.45 -10.54 -4.24
C MET A 67 -7.17 -11.85 -4.59
N PRO A 68 -7.48 -12.15 -5.87
CA PRO A 68 -8.13 -13.42 -6.22
C PRO A 68 -7.33 -14.67 -5.80
N GLN A 69 -5.99 -14.59 -5.85
CA GLN A 69 -5.11 -15.70 -5.50
C GLN A 69 -5.09 -15.93 -3.98
N LEU A 70 -5.01 -14.85 -3.20
CA LEU A 70 -5.05 -14.91 -1.74
C LEU A 70 -6.43 -15.35 -1.21
N GLU A 71 -7.51 -14.98 -1.91
CA GLU A 71 -8.86 -15.45 -1.61
C GLU A 71 -9.07 -16.93 -1.92
N GLN A 72 -8.48 -17.44 -3.00
CA GLN A 72 -8.58 -18.86 -3.37
C GLN A 72 -7.95 -19.76 -2.30
N GLU A 73 -6.74 -19.41 -1.83
CA GLU A 73 -6.07 -20.09 -0.72
C GLU A 73 -6.91 -20.09 0.57
N ARG A 74 -7.64 -18.99 0.83
CA ARG A 74 -8.57 -18.89 1.98
C ARG A 74 -9.74 -19.87 1.89
N ARG A 75 -10.21 -20.21 0.69
CA ARG A 75 -11.34 -21.13 0.47
C ARG A 75 -10.91 -22.59 0.51
N GLU A 76 -9.68 -22.89 0.08
CA GLU A 76 -9.16 -24.26 -0.04
C GLU A 76 -8.43 -24.73 1.23
N GLY A 77 -7.87 -23.82 2.04
CA GLY A 77 -7.18 -24.12 3.30
C GLY A 77 -8.13 -24.29 4.51
N GLY A 78 -8.21 -25.50 5.06
CA GLY A 78 -8.98 -25.79 6.28
C GLY A 78 -8.35 -25.23 7.56
N GLN A 79 -9.23 -24.83 8.51
CA GLN A 79 -9.08 -24.40 9.93
C GLN A 79 -7.91 -23.53 10.42
N GLU A 80 -6.71 -23.55 9.83
CA GLU A 80 -5.64 -22.58 10.09
C GLU A 80 -5.51 -21.64 8.88
N GLN A 81 -6.35 -20.60 8.84
CA GLN A 81 -6.23 -19.53 7.86
C GLN A 81 -4.92 -18.78 8.10
N VAL A 82 -3.87 -19.11 7.37
CA VAL A 82 -2.66 -18.28 7.34
C VAL A 82 -3.03 -16.97 6.65
N HIS A 83 -3.13 -15.89 7.43
CA HIS A 83 -3.38 -14.56 6.91
C HIS A 83 -2.07 -13.97 6.36
N TRP A 84 -1.85 -14.14 5.05
CA TRP A 84 -0.67 -13.64 4.32
C TRP A 84 -0.78 -12.16 3.98
N LEU A 85 -2.00 -11.67 3.76
CA LEU A 85 -2.23 -10.32 3.23
C LEU A 85 -1.63 -9.21 4.11
N PRO A 86 -1.78 -9.22 5.46
CA PRO A 86 -1.19 -8.17 6.28
C PRO A 86 0.33 -8.02 6.08
N ASP A 87 1.08 -9.13 6.04
CA ASP A 87 2.54 -9.01 5.84
C ASP A 87 2.91 -8.61 4.41
N ILE A 88 2.11 -9.03 3.42
CA ILE A 88 2.32 -8.63 2.03
C ILE A 88 2.12 -7.11 1.90
N LEU A 89 1.05 -6.58 2.48
CA LEU A 89 0.79 -5.14 2.50
C LEU A 89 1.90 -4.39 3.24
N ASP A 90 2.30 -4.88 4.42
CA ASP A 90 3.40 -4.29 5.19
C ASP A 90 4.72 -4.30 4.40
N ALA A 91 5.07 -5.42 3.75
CA ALA A 91 6.30 -5.52 2.97
C ALA A 91 6.31 -4.60 1.73
N VAL A 92 5.16 -4.43 1.08
CA VAL A 92 5.02 -3.51 -0.07
C VAL A 92 5.10 -2.06 0.40
N VAL A 93 4.44 -1.70 1.49
CA VAL A 93 4.52 -0.36 2.09
C VAL A 93 5.93 -0.07 2.58
N ASP A 94 6.60 -1.01 3.23
CA ASP A 94 8.01 -0.89 3.62
C ASP A 94 8.90 -0.58 2.43
N THR A 95 8.70 -1.29 1.32
CA THR A 95 9.45 -1.07 0.08
C THR A 95 9.21 0.34 -0.47
N ALA A 96 7.96 0.80 -0.48
CA ALA A 96 7.63 2.16 -0.91
C ALA A 96 8.27 3.21 0.00
N ILE A 97 8.12 3.09 1.33
CA ILE A 97 8.72 4.01 2.30
C ILE A 97 10.25 4.04 2.16
N GLN A 98 10.89 2.88 1.99
CA GLN A 98 12.33 2.79 1.77
C GLN A 98 12.77 3.56 0.52
N LYS A 99 11.95 3.57 -0.53
CA LYS A 99 12.23 4.35 -1.74
C LYS A 99 11.99 5.84 -1.53
N VAL A 100 10.98 6.22 -0.75
CA VAL A 100 10.75 7.63 -0.37
C VAL A 100 11.94 8.20 0.40
N VAL A 101 12.46 7.48 1.40
CA VAL A 101 13.61 7.98 2.20
C VAL A 101 14.93 8.04 1.40
N GLN A 102 14.98 7.41 0.23
CA GLN A 102 16.13 7.47 -0.68
C GLN A 102 16.09 8.68 -1.63
N ILE A 103 14.97 9.42 -1.68
CA ILE A 103 14.86 10.65 -2.48
C ILE A 103 15.81 11.71 -1.90
N ARG A 104 16.85 12.06 -2.66
CA ARG A 104 17.94 12.94 -2.18
C ARG A 104 17.60 14.42 -2.25
N GLN A 105 16.70 14.80 -3.14
CA GLN A 105 16.33 16.18 -3.40
C GLN A 105 14.84 16.23 -3.73
N LEU A 106 14.12 17.10 -3.05
CA LEU A 106 12.68 17.24 -3.20
C LEU A 106 12.33 18.72 -3.36
N THR A 107 11.83 19.11 -4.54
CA THR A 107 11.26 20.45 -4.75
C THR A 107 9.84 20.50 -4.18
N GLN A 108 9.24 21.69 -4.07
CA GLN A 108 7.84 21.83 -3.67
C GLN A 108 6.88 21.04 -4.60
N ALA A 109 7.10 21.11 -5.91
CA ALA A 109 6.32 20.35 -6.89
C ALA A 109 6.55 18.83 -6.72
N GLY A 110 7.79 18.40 -6.45
CA GLY A 110 8.11 17.02 -6.13
C GLY A 110 7.43 16.53 -4.85
N ALA A 111 7.34 17.38 -3.81
CA ALA A 111 6.64 17.07 -2.57
C ALA A 111 5.13 16.88 -2.80
N GLN A 112 4.52 17.73 -3.63
CA GLN A 112 3.10 17.57 -4.01
C GLN A 112 2.87 16.26 -4.78
N GLN A 113 3.77 15.90 -5.70
CA GLN A 113 3.70 14.62 -6.40
C GLN A 113 3.85 13.44 -5.44
N LEU A 114 4.80 13.52 -4.49
CA LEU A 114 5.01 12.49 -3.48
C LEU A 114 3.78 12.31 -2.59
N ILE A 115 3.10 13.40 -2.22
CA ILE A 115 1.83 13.34 -1.49
C ILE A 115 0.77 12.60 -2.32
N ALA A 116 0.60 12.95 -3.61
CA ALA A 116 -0.36 12.27 -4.47
C ALA A 116 -0.07 10.77 -4.63
N ASP A 117 1.19 10.39 -4.77
CA ASP A 117 1.65 9.01 -4.85
C ASP A 117 1.32 8.22 -3.56
N LEU A 118 1.65 8.79 -2.40
CA LEU A 118 1.42 8.14 -1.11
C LEU A 118 -0.06 8.10 -0.73
N GLU A 119 -0.85 9.12 -1.10
CA GLU A 119 -2.31 9.09 -0.95
C GLU A 119 -2.94 7.98 -1.78
N TYR A 120 -2.46 7.78 -3.01
CA TYR A 120 -2.91 6.67 -3.85
C TYR A 120 -2.61 5.34 -3.19
N LEU A 121 -1.36 5.10 -2.77
CA LEU A 121 -0.99 3.85 -2.09
C LEU A 121 -1.80 3.65 -0.81
N HIS A 122 -2.00 4.71 -0.02
CA HIS A 122 -2.83 4.64 1.20
C HIS A 122 -4.24 4.17 0.88
N LYS A 123 -4.89 4.75 -0.13
CA LYS A 123 -6.25 4.36 -0.56
C LYS A 123 -6.29 2.90 -1.03
N VAL A 124 -5.29 2.45 -1.80
CA VAL A 124 -5.22 1.05 -2.27
C VAL A 124 -5.04 0.10 -1.09
N THR A 125 -4.05 0.34 -0.24
CA THR A 125 -3.76 -0.50 0.92
C THR A 125 -4.94 -0.54 1.89
N ASP A 126 -5.59 0.59 2.15
CA ASP A 126 -6.78 0.66 3.01
C ASP A 126 -7.96 -0.12 2.43
N ALA A 127 -8.27 0.07 1.13
CA ALA A 127 -9.34 -0.66 0.46
C ALA A 127 -9.15 -2.17 0.54
N ILE A 128 -7.95 -2.64 0.20
CA ILE A 128 -7.60 -4.06 0.22
C ILE A 128 -7.65 -4.64 1.66
N GLY A 129 -7.13 -3.89 2.64
CA GLY A 129 -7.18 -4.32 4.05
C GLY A 129 -8.60 -4.42 4.59
N ARG A 130 -9.49 -3.51 4.20
CA ARG A 130 -10.92 -3.55 4.58
C ARG A 130 -11.65 -4.73 3.96
N GLU A 131 -11.42 -5.01 2.67
CA GLU A 131 -12.04 -6.15 1.99
C GLU A 131 -11.68 -7.48 2.68
N ALA A 132 -10.42 -7.65 3.05
CA ALA A 132 -9.97 -8.83 3.77
C ALA A 132 -10.62 -9.00 5.16
N ALA A 133 -10.81 -7.90 5.88
CA ALA A 133 -11.49 -7.89 7.17
C ALA A 133 -12.99 -8.20 7.06
N GLN A 134 -13.64 -7.81 5.95
CA GLN A 134 -15.08 -8.03 5.71
C GLN A 134 -15.40 -9.41 5.12
N GLY A 135 -14.46 -10.08 4.45
CA GLY A 135 -14.65 -11.39 3.80
C GLY A 135 -14.76 -12.61 4.73
N SER A 136 -14.99 -12.43 6.04
CA SER A 136 -15.23 -13.57 6.96
C SER A 136 -16.70 -14.02 6.84
N PRO A 137 -17.00 -15.23 6.33
CA PRO A 137 -18.38 -15.69 6.25
C PRO A 137 -18.88 -16.01 7.66
N VAL A 138 -19.76 -15.17 8.19
CA VAL A 138 -20.62 -15.52 9.32
C VAL A 138 -21.56 -16.62 8.82
N ALA A 139 -21.19 -17.87 9.06
CA ALA A 139 -22.12 -18.98 9.05
C ALA A 139 -22.97 -18.89 10.32
N GLY A 140 -24.27 -18.60 10.18
CA GLY A 140 -25.25 -18.88 11.24
C GLY A 140 -26.18 -17.71 11.57
N ALA A 141 -27.45 -17.91 11.29
CA ALA A 141 -28.58 -17.09 11.71
C ALA A 141 -28.69 -16.99 13.25
N GLY A 142 -29.12 -15.84 13.75
CA GLY A 142 -29.59 -15.67 15.14
C GLY A 142 -29.11 -14.37 15.77
N GLY A 143 -30.04 -13.46 16.05
CA GLY A 143 -29.76 -12.12 16.55
C GLY A 143 -28.97 -12.06 17.85
N GLY A 144 -28.13 -11.04 17.96
CA GLY A 144 -27.39 -10.70 19.17
C GLY A 144 -26.50 -9.50 18.92
N VAL A 145 -26.90 -8.36 19.45
CA VAL A 145 -26.09 -7.13 19.48
C VAL A 145 -24.82 -7.45 20.28
N ALA A 146 -23.69 -7.61 19.61
CA ALA A 146 -22.39 -7.83 20.26
C ALA A 146 -21.33 -7.00 19.53
N GLY A 147 -20.63 -6.20 20.33
CA GLY A 147 -19.87 -5.03 19.90
C GLY A 147 -18.75 -5.31 18.91
N ALA A 148 -18.47 -4.28 18.12
CA ALA A 148 -17.24 -4.14 17.36
C ALA A 148 -16.05 -4.40 18.30
N GLY A 149 -15.40 -5.55 18.14
CA GLY A 149 -14.06 -5.77 18.68
C GLY A 149 -13.10 -4.72 18.11
N PRO A 150 -11.96 -4.46 18.77
CA PRO A 150 -10.98 -3.51 18.28
C PRO A 150 -10.58 -3.98 16.88
N GLY A 151 -10.92 -3.18 15.87
CA GLY A 151 -10.59 -3.50 14.48
C GLY A 151 -9.09 -3.77 14.41
N THR A 152 -8.72 -4.89 13.79
CA THR A 152 -7.33 -5.12 13.37
C THR A 152 -6.98 -4.00 12.40
N GLU A 153 -6.39 -2.95 12.95
CA GLU A 153 -6.02 -1.75 12.23
C GLU A 153 -5.01 -2.14 11.15
N ASN A 154 -5.27 -1.70 9.92
CA ASN A 154 -4.39 -1.97 8.80
C ASN A 154 -3.09 -1.19 8.99
N MET A 155 -2.10 -1.82 9.64
CA MET A 155 -0.85 -1.18 10.02
C MET A 155 -0.12 -0.58 8.81
N ALA A 156 -0.16 -1.23 7.65
CA ALA A 156 0.40 -0.73 6.40
C ALA A 156 -0.24 0.62 6.00
N ALA A 157 -1.57 0.74 6.06
CA ALA A 157 -2.27 1.98 5.78
C ALA A 157 -1.98 3.06 6.85
N ALA A 158 -1.99 2.69 8.13
CA ALA A 158 -1.70 3.62 9.23
C ALA A 158 -0.30 4.25 9.08
N ARG A 159 0.71 3.46 8.72
CA ARG A 159 2.07 3.95 8.48
C ARG A 159 2.17 4.90 7.30
N LEU A 160 1.44 4.63 6.21
CA LEU A 160 1.36 5.58 5.09
C LEU A 160 0.70 6.89 5.52
N ALA A 161 -0.34 6.84 6.36
CA ALA A 161 -0.98 8.04 6.90
C ALA A 161 -0.03 8.86 7.78
N GLU A 162 0.82 8.23 8.59
CA GLU A 162 1.86 8.91 9.38
C GLU A 162 2.87 9.64 8.48
N VAL A 163 3.37 8.98 7.43
CA VAL A 163 4.31 9.58 6.47
C VAL A 163 3.65 10.74 5.73
N LEU A 164 2.40 10.58 5.29
CA LEU A 164 1.62 11.63 4.66
C LEU A 164 1.47 12.86 5.57
N ALA A 165 1.10 12.65 6.84
CA ALA A 165 0.95 13.74 7.81
C ALA A 165 2.26 14.52 8.00
N ALA A 166 3.39 13.81 8.10
CA ALA A 166 4.70 14.44 8.20
C ALA A 166 5.05 15.25 6.94
N LEU A 167 4.80 14.72 5.75
CA LEU A 167 5.06 15.40 4.48
C LEU A 167 4.17 16.62 4.27
N THR A 168 2.88 16.53 4.58
CA THR A 168 1.96 17.66 4.48
C THR A 168 2.36 18.79 5.43
N PHE A 169 2.78 18.45 6.67
CA PHE A 169 3.30 19.45 7.61
C PHE A 169 4.55 20.13 7.05
N LEU A 170 5.53 19.38 6.56
CA LEU A 170 6.76 19.93 5.98
C LEU A 170 6.50 20.78 4.73
N ALA A 171 5.52 20.41 3.89
CA ALA A 171 5.16 21.16 2.70
C ALA A 171 4.38 22.47 2.99
N SER A 172 3.90 22.65 4.21
CA SER A 172 3.16 23.85 4.64
C SER A 172 4.03 24.93 5.28
N GLN A 173 5.30 24.64 5.51
CA GLN A 173 6.30 25.54 6.12
C GLN A 173 7.08 26.31 5.04
#